data_AF-A0AAE9F4P6-F1
#
_entry.id   AF-A0AAE9F4P6-F1
#
_cell.length_a   1.000
_cell.length_b   1.000
_cell.length_c   1.000
_cell.angle_alpha   90.00
_cell.angle_beta   90.00
_cell.angle_gamma   90.00
#
_symmetry.space_group_name_H-M   'P 1'
#
loop_
_entity.id
_entity.type
_entity.pdbx_description
1 polymer ?
#
loop_
_entity_poly.entity_id
_entity_poly.type
_entity_poly.pdbx_seq_one_letter_code
_entity_poly.pdbx_strand_id
1 'polypeptide(L)'
;MDYIKTDFTMSLSYFILNGFQLNPDYYDCNVTSKPVGLRREFWGSYFFWTGILIFVLYLICFIAIATHDLMKTPAYKIMFVLGVYDLSSVFMDSIVTGILGFSGVAFCDCPRFIFVIGAIGYGSWMGCCITSLILAVIRICDILVKVGQAPVQGSSDSRAMELSAVQVG
;
A
#
# COMPACT_ATOMS: atom_id res chain seq x y z
N MET A 1 27.53 -12.41 0.76
CA MET A 1 27.22 -10.98 1.04
C MET A 1 26.86 -10.20 -0.22
N ASP A 2 27.10 -10.76 -1.41
CA ASP A 2 26.83 -10.05 -2.68
C ASP A 2 25.35 -9.82 -2.97
N TYR A 3 24.45 -10.75 -2.63
CA TYR A 3 23.00 -10.60 -2.83
C TYR A 3 22.43 -9.33 -2.19
N ILE A 4 22.78 -9.05 -0.93
CA ILE A 4 22.29 -7.86 -0.22
C ILE A 4 22.76 -6.57 -0.89
N LYS A 5 23.98 -6.57 -1.44
CA LYS A 5 24.53 -5.41 -2.16
C LYS A 5 23.81 -5.19 -3.49
N THR A 6 23.52 -6.28 -4.21
CA THR A 6 22.74 -6.26 -5.46
C THR A 6 21.31 -5.77 -5.22
N ASP A 7 20.64 -6.28 -4.18
CA ASP A 7 19.27 -5.86 -3.82
C ASP A 7 19.23 -4.37 -3.45
N PHE A 8 20.23 -3.90 -2.70
CA PHE A 8 20.36 -2.49 -2.37
C PHE A 8 20.51 -1.63 -3.64
N THR A 9 21.34 -2.03 -4.60
CA THR A 9 21.55 -1.28 -5.84
C THR A 9 20.34 -1.17 -6.76
N MET A 10 19.34 -2.05 -6.60
CA MET A 10 18.06 -2.00 -7.31
C MET A 10 16.93 -1.34 -6.50
N SER A 11 17.20 -0.96 -5.26
CA SER A 11 16.19 -0.44 -4.34
C SER A 11 15.91 1.06 -4.54
N LEU A 12 14.71 1.50 -4.15
CA LEU A 12 14.36 2.92 -4.07
C LEU A 12 15.29 3.68 -3.10
N SER A 13 15.76 3.02 -2.05
CA SER A 13 16.66 3.60 -1.05
C SER A 13 17.98 4.05 -1.68
N TYR A 14 18.56 3.25 -2.58
CA TYR A 14 19.75 3.64 -3.33
C TYR A 14 19.47 4.86 -4.22
N PHE A 15 18.33 4.87 -4.93
CA PHE A 15 17.93 6.00 -5.78
C PHE A 15 17.82 7.32 -5.03
N ILE A 16 17.25 7.32 -3.82
CA ILE A 16 17.13 8.51 -2.96
C ILE A 16 18.50 8.96 -2.46
N LEU A 17 19.33 8.02 -1.98
CA LEU A 17 20.65 8.32 -1.41
C LEU A 17 21.65 8.83 -2.45
N ASN A 18 21.51 8.42 -3.72
CA ASN A 18 22.37 8.85 -4.82
C ASN A 18 21.87 10.12 -5.53
N GLY A 19 20.95 10.89 -4.93
CA GLY A 19 20.48 12.17 -5.47
C GLY A 19 19.55 12.02 -6.68
N PHE A 20 18.62 11.05 -6.64
CA PHE A 20 17.67 10.75 -7.72
C PHE A 20 18.35 10.29 -9.02
N GLN A 21 19.50 9.63 -8.91
CA GLN A 21 20.16 8.95 -10.01
C GLN A 21 19.89 7.44 -9.95
N LEU A 22 19.32 6.90 -11.03
CA LEU A 22 19.17 5.45 -11.22
C LEU A 22 20.55 4.83 -11.44
N ASN A 23 20.75 3.61 -10.97
CA ASN A 23 21.99 2.89 -11.20
C ASN A 23 22.15 2.58 -12.71
N PRO A 24 23.20 3.12 -13.37
CA PRO A 24 23.40 2.88 -14.80
C PRO A 24 23.70 1.41 -15.12
N ASP A 25 24.26 0.63 -14.21
CA ASP A 25 24.61 -0.77 -14.48
C ASP A 25 23.38 -1.68 -14.68
N TYR A 26 22.22 -1.28 -14.11
CA TYR A 26 20.98 -2.08 -14.14
C TYR A 26 19.84 -1.44 -14.94
N TYR A 27 19.83 -0.10 -15.03
CA TYR A 27 18.75 0.64 -15.69
C TYR A 27 19.25 1.44 -16.91
N ASP A 28 20.30 0.97 -17.59
CA ASP A 28 20.79 1.62 -18.80
C ASP A 28 19.79 1.53 -19.95
N CYS A 29 19.63 2.65 -20.65
CA CYS A 29 18.72 2.79 -21.78
C CYS A 29 19.52 3.09 -23.04
N ASN A 30 20.18 2.06 -23.57
CA ASN A 30 20.89 2.16 -24.84
C ASN A 30 19.89 2.33 -25.99
N VAL A 31 20.07 3.39 -26.79
CA VAL A 31 19.19 3.79 -27.90
C VAL A 31 19.00 2.70 -28.97
N THR A 32 19.95 1.78 -29.09
CA THR A 32 19.93 0.68 -30.07
C THR A 32 18.99 -0.47 -29.69
N SER A 33 18.60 -0.56 -28.42
CA SER A 33 17.71 -1.60 -27.88
C SER A 33 16.45 -0.99 -27.27
N LYS A 34 15.94 0.12 -27.80
CA LYS A 34 14.57 0.56 -27.46
C LYS A 34 13.61 -0.56 -27.88
N PRO A 35 12.97 -1.31 -26.96
CA PRO A 35 11.86 -2.16 -27.37
C PRO A 35 10.81 -1.21 -27.95
N VAL A 36 10.42 -1.43 -29.19
CA VAL A 36 9.35 -0.67 -29.82
C VAL A 36 8.14 -0.85 -28.91
N GLY A 37 7.73 0.22 -28.22
CA GLY A 37 6.59 0.17 -27.32
C GLY A 37 5.40 -0.37 -28.11
N LEU A 38 5.00 -1.61 -27.82
CA LEU A 38 3.86 -2.22 -28.48
C LEU A 38 2.63 -1.45 -28.00
N ARG A 39 2.22 -0.47 -28.78
CA ARG A 39 1.09 0.41 -28.49
C ARG A 39 -0.19 -0.41 -28.53
N ARG A 40 -0.52 -1.04 -27.40
CA ARG A 40 -1.76 -1.80 -27.19
C ARG A 40 -2.79 -0.87 -26.59
N GLU A 41 -3.14 0.14 -27.38
CA GLU A 41 -4.04 1.26 -27.04
C GLU A 41 -5.36 0.78 -26.44
N PHE A 42 -5.87 -0.34 -26.97
CA PHE A 42 -7.13 -0.95 -26.54
C PHE A 42 -7.07 -1.46 -25.09
N TRP A 43 -5.98 -2.13 -24.72
CA TRP A 43 -5.80 -2.67 -23.37
C TRP A 43 -5.61 -1.54 -22.36
N GLY A 44 -4.80 -0.53 -22.70
CA GLY A 44 -4.58 0.64 -21.84
C GLY A 44 -5.86 1.41 -21.55
N SER A 45 -6.69 1.66 -22.57
CA SER A 45 -7.98 2.35 -22.42
C SER A 45 -8.96 1.55 -21.55
N TYR A 46 -9.01 0.23 -21.72
CA TYR A 46 -9.86 -0.65 -20.90
C TYR A 46 -9.45 -0.61 -19.41
N PHE A 47 -8.15 -0.72 -19.11
CA PHE A 47 -7.64 -0.61 -17.73
C PHE A 47 -7.89 0.76 -17.11
N PHE A 48 -7.83 1.83 -17.91
CA PHE A 48 -8.12 3.18 -17.45
C PHE A 48 -9.59 3.37 -17.08
N TRP A 49 -10.51 2.96 -17.96
CA TRP A 49 -11.95 3.08 -17.71
C TRP A 49 -12.43 2.21 -16.54
N THR A 50 -11.98 0.95 -16.50
CA THR A 50 -12.36 0.04 -15.41
C THR A 50 -11.82 0.51 -14.07
N GLY A 51 -10.58 1.01 -14.01
CA GLY A 51 -10.06 1.49 -12.75
C GLY A 51 -10.58 2.87 -12.32
N ILE A 52 -11.04 3.74 -13.24
CA ILE A 52 -11.83 4.91 -12.85
C ILE A 52 -13.10 4.48 -12.11
N LEU A 53 -13.82 3.48 -12.64
CA LEU A 53 -15.03 2.96 -11.99
C LEU A 53 -14.71 2.40 -10.60
N ILE A 54 -13.65 1.60 -10.49
CA ILE A 54 -13.20 1.04 -9.20
C ILE A 54 -12.79 2.16 -8.23
N PHE A 55 -12.08 3.19 -8.71
CA PHE A 55 -11.66 4.32 -7.89
C PHE A 55 -12.85 5.10 -7.33
N VAL A 56 -13.87 5.36 -8.14
CA VAL A 56 -15.11 6.01 -7.68
C VAL A 56 -15.82 5.14 -6.65
N LEU A 57 -15.91 3.83 -6.86
CA LEU A 57 -16.50 2.90 -5.90
C LEU A 57 -15.73 2.92 -4.57
N TYR A 58 -14.39 2.88 -4.62
CA TYR A 58 -13.54 2.99 -3.43
C TYR A 58 -13.73 4.31 -2.70
N LEU A 59 -13.87 5.43 -3.40
CA LEU A 59 -14.18 6.73 -2.79
C LEU A 59 -15.53 6.72 -2.08
N ILE A 60 -16.56 6.14 -2.71
CA ILE A 60 -17.89 6.01 -2.09
C ILE A 60 -17.79 5.15 -0.82
N CYS A 61 -17.08 4.02 -0.87
CA CYS A 61 -16.82 3.18 0.29
C CYS A 61 -16.06 3.92 1.39
N PHE A 62 -15.05 4.71 1.02
CA PHE A 62 -14.25 5.49 1.95
C PHE A 62 -15.07 6.57 2.65
N ILE A 63 -15.93 7.29 1.92
CA ILE A 63 -16.85 8.30 2.50
C ILE A 63 -17.89 7.63 3.40
N ALA A 64 -18.44 6.49 2.99
CA ALA A 64 -19.38 5.72 3.79
C ALA A 64 -18.76 5.23 5.10
N ILE A 65 -17.50 4.79 5.05
CA ILE A 65 -16.70 4.53 6.24
C ILE A 65 -16.59 5.84 6.99
N ALA A 66 -15.95 6.90 6.49
CA ALA A 66 -15.74 8.16 7.22
C ALA A 66 -16.97 8.75 7.95
N THR A 67 -18.18 8.52 7.43
CA THR A 67 -19.44 9.03 8.00
C THR A 67 -19.94 8.21 9.22
N HIS A 68 -19.45 6.99 9.43
CA HIS A 68 -19.96 6.13 10.49
C HIS A 68 -19.47 6.60 11.88
N ASP A 69 -20.38 7.14 12.70
CA ASP A 69 -20.17 7.80 14.01
C ASP A 69 -19.52 6.95 15.12
N LEU A 70 -19.10 5.70 14.85
CA LEU A 70 -18.40 4.82 15.79
C LEU A 70 -16.86 4.90 15.67
N MET A 71 -16.33 6.10 15.42
CA MET A 71 -14.90 6.49 15.39
C MET A 71 -14.12 6.26 16.72
N LYS A 72 -14.65 5.47 17.66
CA LYS A 72 -14.06 5.22 18.98
C LYS A 72 -13.29 3.90 19.10
N THR A 73 -13.46 2.96 18.18
CA THR A 73 -12.79 1.65 18.29
C THR A 73 -11.50 1.58 17.45
N PRO A 74 -10.43 0.92 17.95
CA PRO A 74 -9.16 0.81 17.23
C PRO A 74 -9.31 0.07 15.88
N ALA A 75 -10.24 -0.89 15.79
CA ALA A 75 -10.54 -1.61 14.56
C ALA A 75 -11.00 -0.68 13.42
N TYR A 76 -11.77 0.35 13.76
CA TYR A 76 -12.31 1.28 12.79
C TYR A 76 -11.24 2.23 12.23
N LYS A 77 -10.28 2.67 13.06
CA LYS A 77 -9.12 3.45 12.62
C LYS A 77 -8.28 2.69 11.60
N ILE A 78 -8.09 1.38 11.79
CA ILE A 78 -7.34 0.54 10.85
C ILE A 78 -8.11 0.33 9.54
N MET A 79 -9.44 0.18 9.60
CA MET A 79 -10.27 0.12 8.38
C MET A 79 -10.17 1.41 7.55
N PHE A 80 -10.08 2.57 8.19
CA PHE A 80 -9.84 3.83 7.49
C PHE A 80 -8.47 3.87 6.80
N VAL A 81 -7.41 3.47 7.51
CA VAL A 81 -6.04 3.41 6.95
C VAL A 81 -5.96 2.42 5.79
N LEU A 82 -6.65 1.28 5.87
CA LEU A 82 -6.72 0.31 4.78
C LEU A 82 -7.33 0.94 3.52
N GLY A 83 -8.43 1.67 3.66
CA GLY A 83 -9.07 2.37 2.55
C GLY A 83 -8.17 3.44 1.91
N VAL A 84 -7.32 4.11 2.69
CA VAL A 84 -6.32 5.06 2.14
C VAL A 84 -5.28 4.33 1.30
N TYR A 85 -4.75 3.20 1.78
CA TYR A 85 -3.78 2.42 1.01
C TYR A 85 -4.38 1.85 -0.27
N ASP A 86 -5.62 1.34 -0.21
CA ASP A 86 -6.30 0.82 -1.41
C ASP A 86 -6.54 1.93 -2.45
N LEU A 87 -6.98 3.11 -2.02
CA LEU A 87 -7.17 4.26 -2.93
C LEU A 87 -5.85 4.67 -3.59
N SER A 88 -4.75 4.68 -2.83
CA SER A 88 -3.42 4.99 -3.36
C SER A 88 -2.90 3.93 -4.33
N SER A 89 -3.15 2.64 -4.06
CA SER A 89 -2.74 1.54 -4.94
C SER A 89 -3.51 1.57 -6.25
N VAL A 90 -4.84 1.72 -6.20
CA VAL A 90 -5.68 1.80 -7.40
C VAL A 90 -5.30 3.00 -8.26
N PHE A 91 -4.95 4.14 -7.64
CA PHE A 91 -4.47 5.31 -8.36
C PHE A 91 -3.19 5.00 -9.15
N MET A 92 -2.19 4.39 -8.52
CA MET A 92 -0.93 4.05 -9.19
C MET A 92 -1.14 2.94 -10.24
N ASP A 93 -1.88 1.89 -9.91
CA ASP A 93 -2.03 0.72 -10.77
C ASP A 93 -2.91 0.96 -11.99
N SER A 94 -3.98 1.76 -11.89
CA SER A 94 -4.88 1.99 -13.02
C SER A 94 -4.63 3.30 -13.75
N ILE A 95 -4.56 4.44 -13.02
CA ILE A 95 -4.47 5.75 -13.67
C ILE A 95 -3.10 5.90 -14.31
N VAL A 96 -2.02 5.61 -13.58
CA VAL A 96 -0.68 5.77 -14.12
C VAL A 96 -0.39 4.74 -15.20
N THR A 97 -0.65 3.45 -14.94
CA THR A 97 -0.47 2.39 -15.95
C THR A 97 -1.34 2.59 -17.18
N GLY A 98 -2.57 3.10 -17.02
CA GLY A 98 -3.47 3.43 -18.12
C GLY A 98 -2.94 4.55 -19.00
N ILE A 99 -2.44 5.64 -18.39
CA ILE A 99 -1.84 6.78 -19.11
C ILE A 99 -0.55 6.34 -19.84
N LEU A 100 0.30 5.57 -19.17
CA LEU A 100 1.52 5.00 -19.74
C LEU A 100 1.21 4.06 -20.91
N GLY A 101 0.19 3.21 -20.75
CA GLY A 101 -0.28 2.29 -21.77
C GLY A 101 -0.92 2.99 -22.99
N PHE A 102 -1.65 4.09 -22.77
CA PHE A 102 -2.20 4.91 -23.84
C PHE A 102 -1.11 5.64 -24.63
N SER A 103 -0.15 6.22 -23.91
CA SER A 103 0.96 6.98 -24.51
C SER A 103 2.02 6.07 -25.14
N GLY A 104 1.99 4.75 -24.85
CA GLY A 104 3.00 3.80 -25.31
C GLY A 104 4.41 4.13 -24.82
N VAL A 105 4.51 4.86 -23.71
CA VAL A 105 5.77 5.38 -23.17
C VAL A 105 6.57 4.22 -22.60
N ALA A 106 7.79 4.05 -23.13
CA ALA A 106 8.70 3.03 -22.62
C ALA A 106 9.44 3.57 -21.38
N PHE A 107 9.95 2.65 -20.55
CA PHE A 107 10.76 2.99 -19.38
C PHE A 107 11.88 4.00 -19.71
N CYS A 108 12.46 3.91 -20.91
CA CYS A 108 13.57 4.74 -21.35
C CYS A 108 13.24 6.20 -21.68
N ASP A 109 11.97 6.59 -21.79
CA ASP A 109 11.63 8.00 -22.05
C ASP A 109 11.63 8.82 -20.75
N CYS A 110 11.14 8.23 -19.64
CA CYS A 110 11.09 8.86 -18.32
C CYS A 110 11.42 7.84 -17.18
N PRO A 111 12.66 7.32 -17.10
CA PRO A 111 13.00 6.19 -16.22
C PRO A 111 12.89 6.51 -14.72
N ARG A 112 13.13 7.77 -14.33
CA ARG A 112 13.00 8.22 -12.93
C ARG A 112 11.55 8.20 -12.46
N PHE A 113 10.64 8.67 -13.30
CA PHE A 113 9.23 8.82 -12.95
C PHE A 113 8.54 7.46 -12.80
N ILE A 114 8.72 6.59 -13.81
CA ILE A 114 8.16 5.23 -13.80
C ILE A 114 8.68 4.40 -12.62
N PHE A 115 9.96 4.55 -12.28
CA PHE A 115 10.57 3.85 -11.16
C PHE A 115 9.98 4.29 -9.81
N VAL A 116 9.86 5.61 -9.58
CA VAL A 116 9.27 6.15 -8.34
C VAL A 116 7.82 5.73 -8.18
N ILE A 117 7.01 5.84 -9.23
CA ILE A 117 5.60 5.46 -9.17
C ILE A 117 5.44 3.95 -8.94
N GLY A 118 6.23 3.12 -9.62
CA GLY A 118 6.24 1.68 -9.38
C GLY A 118 6.58 1.35 -7.93
N ALA A 119 7.58 2.01 -7.35
CA ALA A 119 7.95 1.80 -5.95
C ALA A 119 6.84 2.22 -4.98
N ILE A 120 6.12 3.32 -5.26
CA ILE A 120 4.96 3.74 -4.44
C ILE A 120 3.83 2.71 -4.55
N GLY A 121 3.52 2.21 -5.76
CA GLY A 121 2.49 1.19 -5.96
C GLY A 121 2.79 -0.13 -5.22
N TYR A 122 4.04 -0.62 -5.32
CA TYR A 122 4.46 -1.79 -4.54
C TYR A 122 4.42 -1.51 -3.03
N GLY A 123 4.81 -0.31 -2.60
CA GLY A 123 4.76 0.12 -1.21
C GLY A 123 3.33 0.14 -0.66
N SER A 124 2.37 0.69 -1.40
CA SER A 124 0.95 0.70 -1.01
C SER A 124 0.39 -0.71 -0.94
N TRP A 125 0.74 -1.59 -1.89
CA TRP A 125 0.27 -2.97 -1.88
C TRP A 125 0.75 -3.74 -0.65
N MET A 126 2.04 -3.64 -0.32
CA MET A 126 2.59 -4.25 0.90
C MET A 126 1.98 -3.61 2.16
N GLY A 127 1.70 -2.31 2.13
CA GLY A 127 0.97 -1.59 3.17
C GLY A 127 -0.43 -2.17 3.41
N CYS A 128 -1.20 -2.48 2.35
CA CYS A 128 -2.51 -3.13 2.45
C CYS A 128 -2.41 -4.50 3.13
N CYS A 129 -1.40 -5.30 2.79
CA CYS A 129 -1.18 -6.61 3.39
C CYS A 129 -0.90 -6.50 4.90
N ILE A 130 -0.01 -5.58 5.30
CA ILE A 130 0.29 -5.38 6.73
C ILE A 130 -0.94 -4.88 7.48
N THR A 131 -1.68 -3.95 6.89
CA THR A 131 -2.87 -3.35 7.50
C THR A 131 -3.99 -4.38 7.68
N SER A 132 -4.19 -5.27 6.70
CA SER A 132 -5.17 -6.36 6.81
C SER A 132 -4.78 -7.40 7.87
N LEU A 133 -3.49 -7.72 8.02
CA LEU A 133 -3.00 -8.57 9.11
C LEU A 133 -3.22 -7.92 10.49
N ILE A 134 -2.91 -6.63 10.64
CA ILE A 134 -3.16 -5.88 11.87
C ILE A 134 -4.65 -5.89 12.21
N LEU A 135 -5.52 -5.69 11.21
CA LEU A 135 -6.97 -5.75 11.40
C LEU A 135 -7.42 -7.12 11.92
N ALA A 136 -6.88 -8.22 11.36
CA ALA A 136 -7.19 -9.57 11.81
C ALA A 136 -6.79 -9.80 13.28
N VAL A 137 -5.59 -9.35 13.67
CA VAL A 137 -5.12 -9.43 15.06
C VAL A 137 -6.04 -8.64 16.00
N ILE A 138 -6.44 -7.42 15.62
CA ILE A 138 -7.36 -6.60 16.44
C ILE A 138 -8.70 -7.32 16.64
N ARG A 139 -9.23 -7.98 15.60
CA ARG A 139 -10.49 -8.74 15.70
C ARG A 139 -10.35 -9.95 16.61
N ILE A 140 -9.23 -10.67 16.55
CA ILE A 140 -8.96 -11.80 17.44
C ILE A 140 -8.86 -11.31 18.90
N CYS A 141 -8.12 -10.23 19.17
CA CYS A 141 -8.03 -9.65 20.51
C CYS A 141 -9.40 -9.22 21.06
N ASP A 142 -10.23 -8.57 20.24
CA ASP A 142 -11.59 -8.15 20.62
C ASP A 142 -12.48 -9.35 20.99
N ILE A 143 -12.37 -10.46 20.25
CA ILE A 143 -13.09 -11.70 20.56
C ILE A 143 -12.55 -12.35 21.84
N LEU A 144 -11.23 -12.44 22.02
CA LEU A 144 -10.63 -13.04 23.21
C LEU A 144 -10.98 -12.27 24.49
N VAL A 145 -11.02 -10.94 24.45
CA VAL A 145 -11.47 -10.11 25.57
C VAL A 145 -12.94 -10.39 25.89
N LYS A 146 -13.79 -10.55 24.87
CA LYS A 146 -15.22 -10.88 25.06
C LYS A 146 -15.44 -12.29 25.60
N VAL A 147 -14.68 -13.28 25.12
CA VAL A 147 -14.74 -14.67 25.59
C VAL A 147 -14.18 -14.80 27.01
N GLY A 148 -13.12 -14.07 27.35
CA GLY A 148 -12.56 -14.02 28.71
C GLY A 148 -13.48 -13.41 29.77
N GLN A 149 -14.59 -12.77 29.35
CA GLN A 149 -15.66 -12.30 30.25
C GLN A 149 -16.80 -13.32 30.43
N ALA A 150 -16.81 -14.42 29.67
CA ALA A 150 -17.60 -15.60 30.02
C ALA A 150 -16.87 -16.35 31.15
N PRO A 151 -17.56 -16.88 32.17
CA PRO A 151 -16.91 -17.35 33.39
C PRO A 151 -16.16 -18.66 33.12
N VAL A 152 -14.87 -18.55 32.80
CA VAL A 152 -13.89 -19.62 32.99
C VAL A 152 -12.67 -19.03 33.69
N GLN A 153 -12.67 -19.27 35.00
CA GLN A 153 -11.58 -19.14 35.95
C GLN A 153 -10.18 -19.34 35.34
N GLY A 154 -9.31 -18.32 35.48
CA GLY A 154 -7.86 -18.53 35.65
C GLY A 154 -6.93 -17.99 34.55
N SER A 155 -6.10 -17.02 34.97
CA SER A 155 -4.72 -16.80 34.52
C SER A 155 -4.47 -15.90 33.29
N SER A 156 -4.58 -14.58 33.46
CA SER A 156 -3.42 -13.66 33.35
C SER A 156 -3.86 -12.24 33.74
N ASP A 157 -4.31 -12.16 34.98
CA ASP A 157 -4.61 -10.96 35.74
C ASP A 157 -3.30 -10.36 36.29
N SER A 158 -2.48 -9.75 35.43
CA SER A 158 -1.24 -9.06 35.89
C SER A 158 -0.81 -7.82 35.10
N ARG A 159 -1.55 -7.37 34.07
CA ARG A 159 -1.25 -6.08 33.40
C ARG A 159 -2.39 -5.07 33.38
N ALA A 160 -3.59 -5.45 33.84
CA ALA A 160 -4.75 -4.54 33.92
C ALA A 160 -4.85 -3.80 35.27
N MET A 161 -4.29 -4.35 36.35
CA MET A 161 -4.35 -3.71 37.68
C MET A 161 -3.39 -2.51 37.82
N GLU A 162 -2.25 -2.49 37.12
CA GLU A 162 -1.27 -1.38 37.19
C GLU A 162 -1.74 -0.08 36.50
N LEU A 163 -2.47 -0.16 35.38
CA LEU A 163 -2.95 1.07 34.71
C LEU A 163 -4.20 1.68 35.35
N SER A 164 -4.90 0.93 36.21
CA SER A 164 -6.10 1.43 36.89
C SER A 164 -5.77 2.24 38.15
N ALA A 165 -4.59 2.03 38.74
CA ALA A 165 -4.13 2.75 39.93
C ALA A 165 -3.48 4.12 39.63
N VAL A 166 -3.04 4.37 38.39
CA VAL A 166 -2.43 5.66 38.00
C VAL A 166 -3.47 6.73 37.69
N GLN A 167 -4.73 6.36 37.42
CA GLN A 167 -5.77 7.32 37.00
C GLN A 167 -6.73 7.75 38.14
N VAL A 168 -6.37 7.48 39.40
CA VAL A 168 -6.98 8.08 40.60
C VAL A 168 -5.94 8.98 41.30
N GLY A 169 -5.29 9.85 40.51
CA GLY A 169 -4.41 10.93 40.94
C GLY A 169 -4.67 12.17 40.11
#